data_AF-A0A2T5K9H5-F1
#
_entry.id   AF-A0A2T5K9H5-F1
#
_cell.length_a   1.000
_cell.length_b   1.000
_cell.length_c   1.000
_cell.angle_alpha   90.00
_cell.angle_beta   90.00
_cell.angle_gamma   90.00
#
_symmetry.space_group_name_H-M   'P 1'
#
loop_
_entity.id
_entity.type
_entity.pdbx_description
1 polymer ?
#
loop_
_entity_poly.entity_id
_entity_poly.type
_entity_poly.pdbx_seq_one_letter_code
_entity_poly.pdbx_strand_id
1 'polypeptide(L)'
;MGYLQLDVTMTGIVLRQIGECGTRILERFNTHEVGMRRALITAQRELARNGSLAEVRASVQQPELGQRLKHCVETEASSGSKLQGLAETL
;
A
#
# COMPACT_ATOMS: atom_id res chain seq x y z
N MET A 1 5.93 -5.26 16.59
CA MET A 1 6.25 -4.60 15.30
C MET A 1 4.98 -4.41 14.48
N GLY A 2 4.90 -3.34 13.68
CA GLY A 2 3.71 -3.02 12.87
C GLY A 2 3.92 -3.18 11.37
N TYR A 3 2.84 -3.02 10.61
CA TYR A 3 2.84 -3.00 9.14
C TYR A 3 1.87 -1.96 8.61
N LEU A 4 2.02 -1.62 7.33
CA LEU A 4 1.05 -0.81 6.61
C LEU A 4 0.09 -1.71 5.85
N GLN A 5 -1.19 -1.35 5.82
CA GLN A 5 -2.20 -2.04 5.04
C GLN A 5 -2.84 -1.08 4.04
N LEU A 6 -2.86 -1.50 2.77
CA LEU A 6 -3.58 -0.86 1.68
C LEU A 6 -4.89 -1.61 1.46
N ASP A 7 -6.00 -1.06 1.92
CA ASP A 7 -7.32 -1.61 1.61
C ASP A 7 -7.85 -0.99 0.34
N VAL A 8 -7.88 -1.79 -0.73
CA VAL A 8 -8.34 -1.38 -2.05
C VAL A 8 -9.76 -1.89 -2.26
N THR A 9 -10.69 -0.94 -2.25
CA THR A 9 -12.12 -1.16 -2.45
C THR A 9 -12.57 -0.43 -3.71
N MET A 10 -13.79 -0.70 -4.19
CA MET A 10 -14.36 0.06 -5.32
C MET A 10 -14.47 1.55 -5.06
N THR A 11 -14.72 1.93 -3.82
CA THR A 11 -14.97 3.33 -3.42
C THR A 11 -13.70 4.11 -3.11
N GLY A 12 -12.56 3.44 -2.99
CA GLY A 12 -11.31 4.09 -2.60
C GLY A 12 -10.27 3.14 -2.04
N ILE A 13 -9.09 3.70 -1.83
CA ILE A 13 -7.94 3.03 -1.21
C ILE A 13 -7.73 3.66 0.15
N VAL A 14 -7.62 2.85 1.20
CA VAL A 14 -7.32 3.32 2.55
C VAL A 14 -5.96 2.80 2.96
N LEU A 15 -5.03 3.70 3.26
CA LEU A 15 -3.75 3.34 3.87
C LEU A 15 -3.91 3.38 5.39
N ARG A 16 -3.64 2.25 6.04
CA ARG A 16 -3.68 2.10 7.49
C ARG A 16 -2.32 1.69 8.01
N GLN A 17 -2.01 2.12 9.22
CA GLN A 17 -0.96 1.56 10.04
C GLN A 17 -1.58 0.59 11.03
N ILE A 18 -1.08 -0.64 11.06
CA ILE A 18 -1.50 -1.68 12.01
C ILE A 18 -0.30 -1.99 12.89
N GLY A 19 -0.47 -1.85 14.20
CA GLY A 19 0.56 -2.14 15.18
C GLY A 19 -0.02 -2.51 16.53
N GLU A 20 0.86 -2.68 17.53
CA GLU A 20 0.49 -3.10 18.88
C GLU A 20 -0.42 -2.10 19.60
N CYS A 21 -0.30 -0.80 19.29
CA CYS A 21 -1.18 0.25 19.82
C CYS A 21 -2.53 0.36 19.09
N GLY A 22 -2.83 -0.54 18.15
CA GLY A 22 -4.06 -0.58 17.37
C GLY A 22 -3.91 -0.17 15.90
N THR A 23 -5.05 0.10 15.27
CA THR A 23 -5.13 0.49 13.85
C THR A 23 -5.36 1.98 13.71
N ARG A 24 -4.55 2.64 12.89
CA ARG A 24 -4.70 4.05 12.54
C ARG A 24 -4.87 4.22 11.04
N ILE A 25 -5.87 4.97 10.62
CA ILE A 25 -5.99 5.41 9.22
C ILE A 25 -5.00 6.56 9.01
N LEU A 26 -4.14 6.43 8.00
CA LEU A 26 -3.17 7.44 7.62
C LEU A 26 -3.75 8.37 6.57
N GLU A 27 -4.20 7.81 5.44
CA GLU A 27 -4.70 8.58 4.31
C GLU A 27 -5.68 7.76 3.46
N ARG A 28 -6.51 8.46 2.68
CA ARG A 28 -7.45 7.86 1.72
C ARG A 28 -7.16 8.38 0.32
N PHE A 29 -7.23 7.49 -0.66
CA PHE A 29 -6.95 7.78 -2.07
C PHE A 29 -8.07 7.26 -2.96
N ASN A 30 -8.11 7.78 -4.18
CA ASN A 30 -9.02 7.28 -5.22
C ASN A 30 -8.49 5.98 -5.83
N THR A 31 -9.38 5.21 -6.46
CA THR A 31 -9.04 3.95 -7.15
C THR A 31 -8.47 4.13 -8.54
N HIS A 32 -8.38 5.37 -9.04
CA HIS A 32 -7.68 5.66 -10.30
C HIS A 32 -6.18 5.44 -10.16
N GLU A 33 -5.50 5.23 -11.28
CA GLU A 33 -4.06 4.92 -11.30
C GLU A 33 -3.22 5.96 -10.54
N VAL A 34 -3.53 7.25 -10.70
CA VAL A 34 -2.88 8.34 -9.94
C VAL A 34 -3.09 8.18 -8.43
N GLY A 35 -4.29 7.75 -8.00
CA GLY A 35 -4.59 7.50 -6.60
C GLY A 35 -3.87 6.27 -6.05
N MET A 36 -3.79 5.20 -6.85
CA MET A 36 -2.99 3.99 -6.52
C MET A 36 -1.52 4.34 -6.36
N ARG A 37 -0.91 5.05 -7.31
CA ARG A 37 0.50 5.46 -7.22
C ARG A 37 0.75 6.35 -6.00
N ARG A 38 -0.13 7.32 -5.72
CA ARG A 38 -0.02 8.13 -4.50
C ARG A 38 -0.09 7.29 -3.23
N ALA A 39 -0.98 6.30 -3.17
CA ALA A 39 -1.08 5.40 -2.03
C ALA A 39 0.22 4.61 -1.82
N LEU A 40 0.83 4.11 -2.89
CA LEU A 40 2.11 3.40 -2.86
C LEU A 40 3.27 4.29 -2.40
N ILE A 41 3.36 5.52 -2.94
CA ILE A 41 4.39 6.50 -2.55
C ILE A 41 4.25 6.88 -1.07
N THR A 42 3.03 7.14 -0.60
CA THR A 42 2.79 7.44 0.82
C THR A 42 3.17 6.24 1.69
N ALA A 43 2.83 5.02 1.29
CA ALA A 43 3.21 3.81 2.01
C ALA A 43 4.73 3.63 2.11
N GLN A 44 5.47 3.86 1.02
CA GLN A 44 6.94 3.85 1.02
C GLN A 44 7.54 4.89 1.96
N ARG A 45 7.02 6.12 1.92
CA ARG A 45 7.51 7.21 2.78
C ARG A 45 7.30 6.88 4.25
N GLU A 46 6.14 6.33 4.60
CA GLU A 46 5.85 5.93 5.98
C GLU A 46 6.72 4.74 6.44
N LEU A 47 6.97 3.75 5.58
CA LEU A 47 7.94 2.68 5.85
C LEU A 47 9.38 3.18 6.04
N ALA A 48 9.78 4.22 5.30
CA ALA A 48 11.10 4.81 5.42
C ALA A 48 11.22 5.68 6.69
N ARG A 49 10.14 6.37 7.05
CA ARG A 49 10.07 7.26 8.22
C ARG A 49 9.97 6.52 9.54
N ASN A 50 9.23 5.42 9.57
CA ASN A 50 8.94 4.68 10.79
C ASN A 50 9.64 3.32 10.77
N GLY A 51 10.81 3.25 11.43
CA GLY A 51 11.60 2.02 11.53
C GLY A 51 10.93 0.86 12.26
N SER A 52 9.78 1.08 12.91
CA SER A 52 8.98 0.02 13.54
C SER A 52 8.00 -0.67 12.57
N LEU A 53 7.90 -0.18 11.33
CA LEU A 53 7.08 -0.77 10.27
C LEU A 53 7.95 -1.71 9.42
N ALA A 54 7.55 -2.98 9.37
CA ALA A 54 8.33 -4.02 8.70
C ALA A 54 7.97 -4.16 7.21
N GLU A 55 6.70 -3.99 6.85
CA GLU A 55 6.17 -4.35 5.54
C GLU A 55 4.91 -3.54 5.17
N VAL A 56 4.52 -3.62 3.90
CA VAL A 56 3.22 -3.17 3.38
C VAL A 56 2.47 -4.40 2.88
N ARG A 57 1.21 -4.53 3.27
CA ARG A 57 0.27 -5.55 2.79
C ARG A 57 -0.86 -4.88 2.05
N ALA A 58 -1.47 -5.58 1.09
CA ALA A 58 -2.69 -5.12 0.45
C ALA A 58 -3.85 -6.08 0.71
N SER A 59 -5.02 -5.51 0.99
CA SER A 59 -6.29 -6.22 1.00
C SER A 59 -7.12 -5.67 -0.15
N VAL A 60 -7.33 -6.49 -1.18
CA VAL A 60 -8.02 -6.06 -2.40
C VAL A 60 -9.35 -6.80 -2.50
N GLN A 61 -10.45 -6.05 -2.60
CA GLN A 61 -11.79 -6.63 -2.70
C GLN A 61 -12.11 -7.19 -4.09
N GLN A 62 -11.44 -6.71 -5.14
CA GLN A 62 -11.71 -7.11 -6.52
C GLN A 62 -10.45 -7.44 -7.31
N PRO A 63 -10.46 -8.52 -8.12
CA PRO A 63 -9.28 -8.97 -8.86
C PRO A 63 -8.76 -7.92 -9.85
N GLU A 64 -9.64 -7.16 -10.51
CA GLU A 64 -9.26 -6.10 -11.44
C GLU A 64 -8.48 -4.97 -10.76
N LEU A 65 -8.88 -4.59 -9.54
CA LEU A 65 -8.15 -3.61 -8.75
C LEU A 65 -6.79 -4.14 -8.31
N GLY A 66 -6.69 -5.46 -8.08
CA GLY A 66 -5.46 -6.15 -7.74
C GLY A 66 -4.47 -6.12 -8.90
N GLN A 67 -4.92 -6.44 -10.11
CA GLN A 67 -4.11 -6.34 -11.33
C GLN A 67 -3.62 -4.91 -11.58
N ARG A 68 -4.50 -3.91 -11.40
CA ARG A 68 -4.12 -2.50 -11.54
C ARG A 68 -3.13 -2.06 -10.47
N LEU A 69 -3.32 -2.48 -9.22
CA LEU A 69 -2.38 -2.21 -8.15
C LEU A 69 -1.03 -2.86 -8.44
N LYS A 70 -1.01 -4.13 -8.87
CA LYS A 70 0.21 -4.86 -9.25
C LYS A 70 0.97 -4.13 -10.37
N HIS A 71 0.29 -3.72 -11.43
CA HIS A 71 0.88 -2.92 -12.49
C HIS A 71 1.50 -1.60 -11.98
N CYS A 72 0.80 -0.91 -11.06
CA CYS A 72 1.34 0.30 -10.42
C CYS A 72 2.57 -0.01 -9.55
N VAL A 73 2.55 -1.10 -8.79
CA VAL A 73 3.67 -1.53 -7.96
C VAL A 73 4.86 -1.86 -8.86
N GLU A 74 4.71 -2.63 -9.92
CA GLU A 74 5.79 -2.97 -10.85
C GLU A 74 6.41 -1.72 -11.48
N THR A 75 5.59 -0.76 -11.88
CA THR A 75 6.05 0.53 -12.43
C THR A 75 6.87 1.34 -11.42
N GLU A 76 6.45 1.34 -10.14
CA GLU A 76 7.11 2.12 -9.07
C GLU A 76 8.24 1.34 -8.35
N ALA A 77 8.28 0.01 -8.48
CA ALA A 77 9.25 -0.88 -7.82
C ALA A 77 10.55 -1.05 -8.60
N SER A 78 10.61 -0.65 -9.88
CA SER A 78 11.85 -0.62 -10.69
C SER A 78 13.00 0.20 -10.08
N SER A 79 12.77 0.91 -8.97
CA SER A 79 13.76 1.79 -8.33
C SER A 79 14.20 1.36 -6.92
N GLY A 80 14.23 0.06 -6.61
CA GLY A 80 14.87 -0.47 -5.39
C GLY A 80 14.10 -0.22 -4.09
N SER A 81 12.77 -0.20 -4.16
CA SER A 81 11.91 0.18 -3.03
C SER A 81 11.46 -1.02 -2.18
N LYS A 82 11.20 -0.78 -0.88
CA LYS A 82 10.64 -1.74 0.09
C LYS A 82 9.23 -2.28 -0.27
N LEU A 83 8.69 -1.95 -1.45
CA LEU A 83 7.42 -2.48 -1.95
C LEU A 83 7.56 -3.82 -2.67
N GLN A 84 8.76 -4.35 -2.84
CA GLN A 84 8.98 -5.58 -3.60
C GLN A 84 8.18 -6.77 -3.03
N GLY A 85 8.13 -6.91 -1.70
CA GLY A 85 7.31 -7.94 -1.05
C GLY A 85 5.79 -7.77 -1.24
N LEU A 86 5.31 -6.57 -1.57
CA LEU A 86 3.92 -6.32 -1.93
C LEU A 86 3.59 -6.84 -3.34
N ALA A 87 4.53 -6.74 -4.28
CA ALA A 87 4.35 -7.25 -5.64
C ALA A 87 4.23 -8.78 -5.68
N GLU A 88 4.96 -9.46 -4.79
CA GLU A 88 4.96 -10.93 -4.66
C GLU A 88 3.70 -11.48 -3.98
N THR A 89 2.97 -10.65 -3.22
CA THR A 89 1.76 -11.03 -2.48
C THR A 89 0.45 -10.64 -3.18
N LEU A 90 0.51 -9.92 -4.30
CA LEU A 90 -0.62 -9.47 -5.15
C LEU A 90 -0.80 -10.31 -6.42
#